data_AF-A0A2D4S740-F1
#
_entry.id   AF-A0A2D4S740-F1
#
_cell.length_a   1.000
_cell.length_b   1.000
_cell.length_c   1.000
_cell.angle_alpha   90.00
_cell.angle_beta   90.00
_cell.angle_gamma   90.00
#
_symmetry.space_group_name_H-M   'P 1'
#
loop_
_entity.id
_entity.type
_entity.pdbx_description
1 polymer ?
#
loop_
_entity_poly.entity_id
_entity_poly.type
_entity_poly.pdbx_seq_one_letter_code
_entity_poly.pdbx_strand_id
1 'polypeptide(L)'
;MRPRCMSQLIPTTELDEHDRPIVDATQHNQAVRLVKGPYQLLRRLSSGPLILLFLLAPWLTLNQAPILWMDLDRHVLHLFGLTFWPDDLLMLTWLAMGSAFALFIAANIAGRIWCGFTCPQTVWSMMFTWVEEKTEGSRNKRLKEKQKSIHQRNWLRPIIKHAAWLMMAFITGFTFVAYFETGSGLFQQVITASANHEVIFWLAFFTLLTYINAGWLREQVCLHMCPYARFQSVMVDKKTLKVSYDVDRGEPRKHKQSTSQHNKNGDCVDCQLCVQVCPVGIDIRQGLQYACIDCGACIDACDNIMSNLNLPKGLIRFSDESIHNQDNKHLPQTKNIKHWLPKNRPRLWGYLLALVISVSLFAIQILTKSDYEFHLSRDRGQLYFYNELNVSNAFTVSIQNKTSQISAFDAHVNHPDLFISGGNTLHLIPGQKASMTLTVSCKVDCPIRGKQPIEIIIKQDEKIKATLHSLFFAPATP
;
A
#
# COMPACT_ATOMS: atom_id res chain seq x y z
N MET A 1 -26.01 -31.62 32.93
CA MET A 1 -25.36 -32.06 31.66
C MET A 1 -24.74 -30.84 30.99
N ARG A 2 -23.40 -30.69 31.04
CA ARG A 2 -22.64 -29.67 30.29
C ARG A 2 -21.71 -30.41 29.33
N PRO A 3 -21.63 -30.05 28.04
CA PRO A 3 -20.75 -30.75 27.11
C PRO A 3 -19.30 -30.28 27.32
N ARG A 4 -18.39 -31.25 27.54
CA ARG A 4 -16.94 -31.01 27.51
C ARG A 4 -16.50 -30.81 26.07
N CYS A 5 -16.06 -29.60 25.74
CA CYS A 5 -15.33 -29.33 24.51
C CYS A 5 -13.89 -29.82 24.71
N MET A 6 -13.54 -31.01 24.18
CA MET A 6 -12.15 -31.43 24.09
C MET A 6 -11.47 -30.62 22.98
N SER A 7 -10.67 -29.64 23.37
CA SER A 7 -9.71 -29.02 22.46
C SER A 7 -8.66 -30.07 22.08
N GLN A 8 -8.67 -30.53 20.83
CA GLN A 8 -7.51 -31.19 20.24
C GLN A 8 -6.40 -30.15 20.11
N LEU A 9 -5.57 -30.05 21.14
CA LEU A 9 -4.31 -29.31 21.09
C LEU A 9 -3.43 -29.99 20.03
N ILE A 10 -2.92 -29.17 19.10
CA ILE A 10 -1.88 -29.58 18.16
C ILE A 10 -0.70 -30.03 19.01
N PRO A 11 -0.14 -31.25 18.83
CA PRO A 11 1.07 -31.63 19.54
C PRO A 11 2.19 -30.67 19.12
N THR A 12 2.55 -29.76 20.01
CA THR A 12 3.75 -28.95 19.89
C THR A 12 4.90 -29.81 20.37
N THR A 13 5.78 -30.22 19.46
CA THR A 13 7.11 -30.68 19.83
C THR A 13 7.83 -29.47 20.44
N GLU A 14 8.02 -29.49 21.77
CA GLU A 14 9.01 -28.60 22.39
C GLU A 14 10.37 -29.02 21.84
N LEU A 15 10.93 -28.19 20.94
CA LEU A 15 12.32 -28.32 20.54
C LEU A 15 13.17 -28.00 21.77
N ASP A 16 14.09 -28.89 22.12
CA ASP A 16 15.10 -28.65 23.14
C ASP A 16 15.76 -27.29 22.91
N GLU A 17 16.08 -26.58 23.99
CA GLU A 17 16.63 -25.23 23.94
C GLU A 17 17.93 -25.13 23.12
N HIS A 18 18.65 -26.25 22.95
CA HIS A 18 19.83 -26.40 22.11
C HIS A 18 19.55 -26.57 20.59
N ASP A 19 18.34 -26.99 20.21
CA ASP A 19 17.92 -27.22 18.81
C ASP A 19 17.06 -26.06 18.25
N ARG A 20 16.83 -25.01 19.04
CA ARG A 20 16.30 -23.76 18.49
C ARG A 20 17.33 -23.27 17.47
N PRO A 21 16.98 -23.05 16.18
CA PRO A 21 17.86 -22.30 15.32
C PRO A 21 18.06 -20.95 16.00
N ILE A 22 19.26 -20.71 16.52
CA ILE A 22 19.64 -19.40 17.06
C ILE A 22 19.50 -18.47 15.85
N VAL A 23 18.36 -17.79 15.76
CA VAL A 23 18.18 -16.70 14.81
C VAL A 23 19.03 -15.58 15.36
N ASP A 24 20.32 -15.67 15.08
CA ASP A 24 21.27 -14.64 15.41
C ASP A 24 20.90 -13.43 14.57
N ALA A 25 20.26 -12.44 15.21
CA ALA A 25 19.89 -11.18 14.58
C ALA A 25 21.12 -10.43 14.02
N THR A 26 22.34 -10.85 14.38
CA THR A 26 23.60 -10.33 13.83
C THR A 26 24.10 -11.06 12.58
N GLN A 27 23.52 -12.20 12.19
CA GLN A 27 23.85 -12.89 10.94
C GLN A 27 23.25 -12.16 9.72
N HIS A 28 23.91 -11.07 9.34
CA HIS A 28 23.68 -10.36 8.08
C HIS A 28 24.18 -11.21 6.90
N ASN A 29 23.36 -11.37 5.85
CA ASN A 29 23.87 -11.94 4.60
C ASN A 29 24.79 -10.92 3.92
N GLN A 30 26.07 -10.93 4.31
CA GLN A 30 27.07 -9.92 3.98
C GLN A 30 27.23 -9.62 2.48
N ALA A 31 26.78 -10.52 1.61
CA ALA A 31 26.72 -10.31 0.16
C ALA A 31 25.73 -11.31 -0.50
N VAL A 32 24.49 -10.88 -0.76
CA VAL A 32 23.51 -11.66 -1.52
C VAL A 32 24.00 -11.87 -2.96
N ARG A 33 23.90 -13.09 -3.48
CA ARG A 33 24.24 -13.43 -4.88
C ARG A 33 23.01 -13.27 -5.76
N LEU A 34 23.09 -12.48 -6.83
CA LEU A 34 22.01 -12.43 -7.82
C LEU A 34 22.04 -13.67 -8.72
N VAL A 35 20.86 -14.10 -9.13
CA VAL A 35 20.64 -15.24 -10.02
C VAL A 35 19.72 -14.83 -11.17
N LYS A 36 19.85 -15.54 -12.28
CA LYS A 36 18.94 -15.41 -13.43
C LYS A 36 18.07 -16.66 -13.48
N GLY A 37 16.80 -16.47 -13.79
CA GLY A 37 15.82 -17.54 -13.94
C GLY A 37 14.40 -16.99 -14.09
N PRO A 38 13.41 -17.87 -14.30
CA PRO A 38 12.03 -17.48 -14.54
C PRO A 38 11.42 -16.67 -13.38
N TYR A 39 11.69 -17.04 -12.12
CA TYR A 39 11.11 -16.31 -10.98
C TYR A 39 11.72 -14.92 -10.82
N GLN A 40 13.05 -14.79 -11.01
CA GLN A 40 13.70 -13.49 -11.04
C GLN A 40 13.27 -12.62 -12.24
N LEU A 41 12.92 -13.22 -13.38
CA LEU A 41 12.34 -12.50 -14.50
C LEU A 41 10.93 -11.99 -14.15
N LEU A 42 10.06 -12.86 -13.64
CA LEU A 42 8.70 -12.51 -13.22
C LEU A 42 8.71 -11.40 -12.15
N ARG A 43 9.66 -11.45 -11.22
CA ARG A 43 9.86 -10.37 -10.24
C ARG A 43 10.20 -9.04 -10.91
N ARG A 44 11.10 -9.02 -11.89
CA ARG A 44 11.43 -7.77 -12.61
C ARG A 44 10.26 -7.26 -13.44
N LEU A 45 9.50 -8.17 -14.07
CA LEU A 45 8.32 -7.83 -14.85
C LEU A 45 7.15 -7.31 -13.99
N SER A 46 7.03 -7.74 -12.74
CA SER A 46 6.02 -7.24 -11.81
C SER A 46 6.44 -5.94 -11.12
N SER A 47 7.69 -5.86 -10.63
CA SER A 47 8.20 -4.66 -9.94
C SER A 47 8.54 -3.51 -10.89
N GLY A 48 9.02 -3.79 -12.10
CA GLY A 48 9.43 -2.77 -13.07
C GLY A 48 8.31 -1.77 -13.43
N PRO A 49 7.13 -2.23 -13.87
CA PRO A 49 5.99 -1.36 -14.14
C PRO A 49 5.52 -0.57 -12.92
N LEU A 50 5.57 -1.17 -11.72
CA LEU A 50 5.18 -0.47 -10.48
C LEU A 50 6.13 0.66 -10.13
N ILE A 51 7.45 0.44 -10.26
CA ILE A 51 8.45 1.50 -10.07
C ILE A 51 8.29 2.58 -11.13
N LEU A 52 8.07 2.18 -12.39
CA LEU A 52 7.87 3.14 -13.47
C LEU A 52 6.63 4.00 -13.22
N LEU A 53 5.52 3.38 -12.82
CA LEU A 53 4.30 4.10 -12.43
C LEU A 53 4.57 5.02 -11.23
N PHE A 54 5.28 4.56 -10.21
CA PHE A 54 5.67 5.38 -9.06
C PHE A 54 6.46 6.64 -9.51
N LEU A 55 7.49 6.46 -10.35
CA LEU A 55 8.32 7.57 -10.82
C LEU A 55 7.58 8.54 -11.74
N LEU A 56 6.65 8.04 -12.58
CA LEU A 56 5.96 8.85 -13.59
C LEU A 56 4.64 9.44 -13.12
N ALA A 57 3.97 8.85 -12.12
CA ALA A 57 2.67 9.31 -11.65
C ALA A 57 2.58 10.82 -11.30
N PRO A 58 3.58 11.47 -10.66
CA PRO A 58 3.50 12.90 -10.38
C PRO A 58 3.77 13.80 -11.60
N TRP A 59 4.14 13.23 -12.75
CA TRP A 59 4.41 13.94 -14.00
C TRP A 59 3.30 13.78 -15.04
N LEU A 60 2.61 12.65 -15.01
CA LEU A 60 1.51 12.36 -15.94
C LEU A 60 0.29 13.16 -15.51
N THR A 61 -0.14 14.11 -16.34
CA THR A 61 -1.31 14.95 -16.06
C THR A 61 -2.57 14.41 -16.75
N LEU A 62 -3.67 14.38 -16.01
CA LEU A 62 -5.01 14.05 -16.49
C LEU A 62 -5.98 15.11 -15.93
N ASN A 63 -6.82 15.72 -16.79
CA ASN A 63 -7.74 16.80 -16.40
C ASN A 63 -7.05 17.98 -15.67
N GLN A 64 -5.88 18.41 -16.15
CA GLN A 64 -5.08 19.52 -15.60
C GLN A 64 -4.43 19.27 -14.23
N ALA A 65 -4.53 18.06 -13.67
CA ALA A 65 -3.86 17.65 -12.43
C ALA A 65 -2.99 16.40 -12.67
N PRO A 66 -1.91 16.16 -11.91
CA PRO A 66 -1.20 14.89 -11.97
C PRO A 66 -2.11 13.70 -11.60
N ILE A 67 -1.83 12.52 -12.16
CA ILE A 67 -2.64 11.30 -11.95
C ILE A 67 -2.71 10.91 -10.48
N LEU A 68 -1.64 11.16 -9.72
CA LEU A 68 -1.64 11.04 -8.27
C LEU A 68 -1.04 12.32 -7.70
N TRP A 69 -1.86 13.13 -7.04
CA TRP A 69 -1.45 14.36 -6.39
C TRP A 69 -2.25 14.58 -5.11
N MET A 70 -1.55 14.69 -3.99
CA MET A 70 -2.09 15.00 -2.68
C MET A 70 -1.87 16.50 -2.42
N ASP A 71 -2.85 17.31 -2.80
CA ASP A 71 -2.85 18.75 -2.55
C ASP A 71 -3.15 18.99 -1.06
N LEU A 72 -2.10 19.26 -0.29
CA LEU A 72 -2.20 19.51 1.16
C LEU A 72 -2.87 20.85 1.46
N ASP A 73 -2.64 21.88 0.64
CA ASP A 73 -3.20 23.21 0.86
C ASP A 73 -4.73 23.18 0.74
N ARG A 74 -5.23 22.52 -0.31
CA ARG A 74 -6.67 22.39 -0.54
C ARG A 74 -7.29 21.21 0.19
N HIS A 75 -6.48 20.34 0.79
CA HIS A 75 -6.89 19.08 1.41
C HIS A 75 -7.62 18.16 0.42
N VAL A 76 -7.12 18.08 -0.82
CA VAL A 76 -7.74 17.34 -1.91
C VAL A 76 -6.80 16.25 -2.41
N LEU A 77 -7.35 15.06 -2.66
CA LEU A 77 -6.62 13.98 -3.31
C LEU A 77 -7.10 13.82 -4.75
N HIS A 78 -6.19 14.06 -5.70
CA HIS A 78 -6.38 13.73 -7.10
C HIS A 78 -5.83 12.31 -7.36
N LEU A 79 -6.68 11.42 -7.86
CA LEU A 79 -6.36 10.02 -8.12
C LEU A 79 -7.02 9.54 -9.42
N PHE A 80 -6.20 9.23 -10.44
CA PHE A 80 -6.63 8.75 -11.76
C PHE A 80 -7.72 9.61 -12.41
N GLY A 81 -7.61 10.94 -12.27
CA GLY A 81 -8.56 11.91 -12.84
C GLY A 81 -9.82 12.12 -11.99
N LEU A 82 -9.96 11.41 -10.87
CA LEU A 82 -10.98 11.65 -9.85
C LEU A 82 -10.43 12.58 -8.77
N THR A 83 -11.29 13.45 -8.25
CA THR A 83 -10.96 14.39 -7.17
C THR A 83 -11.74 14.01 -5.93
N PHE A 84 -11.03 13.62 -4.88
CA PHE A 84 -11.57 13.23 -3.57
C PHE A 84 -11.40 14.37 -2.57
N TRP A 85 -12.52 14.78 -2.00
CA TRP A 85 -12.57 15.80 -0.95
C TRP A 85 -12.49 15.14 0.44
N PRO A 86 -12.22 15.90 1.50
CA PRO A 86 -12.25 15.37 2.87
C PRO A 86 -13.59 14.72 3.22
N ASP A 87 -14.69 15.24 2.69
CA ASP A 87 -16.04 14.69 2.88
C ASP A 87 -16.22 13.32 2.19
N ASP A 88 -15.38 12.99 1.21
CA ASP A 88 -15.37 11.72 0.48
C ASP A 88 -14.48 10.64 1.16
N LEU A 89 -14.03 10.86 2.40
CA LEU A 89 -13.10 9.95 3.12
C LEU A 89 -13.61 8.51 3.23
N LEU A 90 -14.93 8.32 3.28
CA LEU A 90 -15.53 6.99 3.31
C LEU A 90 -15.25 6.21 2.01
N MET A 91 -15.21 6.88 0.85
CA MET A 91 -14.84 6.26 -0.42
C MET A 91 -13.39 5.77 -0.39
N LEU A 92 -12.47 6.60 0.13
CA LEU A 92 -11.07 6.23 0.30
C LEU A 92 -10.91 5.06 1.27
N THR A 93 -11.75 5.00 2.30
CA THR A 93 -11.78 3.88 3.25
C THR A 93 -12.18 2.58 2.56
N TRP A 94 -13.22 2.58 1.73
CA TRP A 94 -13.59 1.39 0.95
C TRP A 94 -12.51 0.95 -0.04
N LEU A 95 -11.85 1.91 -0.70
CA LEU A 95 -10.73 1.63 -1.59
C LEU A 95 -9.54 1.01 -0.84
N ALA A 96 -9.20 1.55 0.33
CA ALA A 96 -8.13 1.04 1.18
C ALA A 96 -8.46 -0.37 1.72
N MET A 97 -9.70 -0.58 2.18
CA MET A 97 -10.19 -1.89 2.62
C MET A 97 -10.15 -2.92 1.49
N GLY A 98 -10.62 -2.56 0.30
CA GLY A 98 -10.56 -3.43 -0.88
C GLY A 98 -9.11 -3.81 -1.22
N SER A 99 -8.20 -2.84 -1.20
CA SER A 99 -6.76 -3.10 -1.42
C SER A 99 -6.16 -4.04 -0.37
N ALA A 100 -6.52 -3.86 0.91
CA ALA A 100 -6.08 -4.73 2.01
C ALA A 100 -6.61 -6.16 1.86
N PHE A 101 -7.90 -6.34 1.56
CA PHE A 101 -8.47 -7.67 1.35
C PHE A 101 -7.90 -8.36 0.11
N ALA A 102 -7.60 -7.62 -0.97
CA ALA A 102 -6.91 -8.15 -2.13
C ALA A 102 -5.51 -8.69 -1.77
N LEU A 103 -4.75 -7.96 -0.94
CA LEU A 103 -3.47 -8.43 -0.40
C LEU A 103 -3.65 -9.68 0.49
N PHE A 104 -4.70 -9.75 1.31
CA PHE A 104 -4.96 -10.92 2.16
C PHE A 104 -5.33 -12.16 1.34
N ILE A 105 -6.08 -11.99 0.25
CA ILE A 105 -6.37 -13.06 -0.71
C ILE A 105 -5.07 -13.55 -1.34
N ALA A 106 -4.22 -12.65 -1.83
CA ALA A 106 -2.92 -13.01 -2.38
C ALA A 106 -2.05 -13.77 -1.36
N ALA A 107 -2.05 -13.31 -0.10
CA ALA A 107 -1.31 -13.94 1.00
C ALA A 107 -1.83 -15.34 1.36
N ASN A 108 -3.16 -15.52 1.41
CA ASN A 108 -3.77 -16.82 1.71
C ASN A 108 -3.50 -17.83 0.58
N ILE A 109 -3.45 -17.36 -0.66
CA ILE A 109 -3.22 -18.17 -1.85
C ILE A 109 -1.74 -18.57 -2.01
N ALA A 110 -0.83 -17.60 -1.99
CA ALA A 110 0.57 -17.76 -2.40
C ALA A 110 1.57 -17.23 -1.37
N GLY A 111 1.19 -17.23 -0.10
CA GLY A 111 2.10 -16.89 1.00
C GLY A 111 2.66 -15.48 0.81
N ARG A 112 3.96 -15.31 1.03
CA ARG A 112 4.65 -14.02 1.06
C ARG A 112 5.02 -13.51 -0.34
N ILE A 113 4.34 -13.96 -1.40
CA ILE A 113 4.65 -13.56 -2.79
C ILE A 113 4.66 -12.04 -2.99
N TRP A 114 3.77 -11.28 -2.33
CA TRP A 114 3.82 -9.82 -2.33
C TRP A 114 5.17 -9.29 -1.82
N CYS A 115 5.65 -9.84 -0.69
CA CYS A 115 6.95 -9.48 -0.12
C CYS A 115 8.09 -9.78 -1.09
N GLY A 116 8.04 -10.90 -1.80
CA GLY A 116 9.09 -11.32 -2.74
C GLY A 116 9.10 -10.57 -4.07
N PHE A 117 7.94 -10.16 -4.57
CA PHE A 117 7.79 -9.70 -5.96
C PHE A 117 7.58 -8.20 -6.12
N THR A 118 6.77 -7.58 -5.26
CA THR A 118 6.25 -6.21 -5.48
C THR A 118 6.45 -5.27 -4.29
N CYS A 119 6.72 -5.80 -3.09
CA CYS A 119 6.93 -5.00 -1.89
C CYS A 119 8.07 -3.97 -2.09
N PRO A 120 7.83 -2.67 -1.80
CA PRO A 120 8.82 -1.62 -1.97
C PRO A 120 10.16 -1.94 -1.28
N GLN A 121 10.14 -2.41 -0.03
CA GLN A 121 11.38 -2.70 0.69
C GLN A 121 12.27 -3.71 -0.05
N THR A 122 11.69 -4.80 -0.56
CA THR A 122 12.42 -5.82 -1.32
C THR A 122 12.90 -5.30 -2.66
N VAL A 123 12.05 -4.53 -3.36
CA VAL A 123 12.37 -3.98 -4.68
C VAL A 123 13.58 -3.03 -4.60
N TRP A 124 13.56 -2.06 -3.67
CA TRP A 124 14.67 -1.13 -3.49
C TRP A 124 15.93 -1.83 -2.98
N SER A 125 15.83 -2.73 -2.00
CA SER A 125 16.99 -3.50 -1.49
C SER A 125 17.67 -4.31 -2.60
N MET A 126 16.87 -4.87 -3.52
CA MET A 126 17.38 -5.62 -4.67
C MET A 126 18.00 -4.71 -5.74
N MET A 127 17.46 -3.51 -5.98
CA MET A 127 18.08 -2.50 -6.85
C MET A 127 19.44 -2.06 -6.30
N PHE A 128 19.53 -1.82 -4.99
CA PHE A 128 20.78 -1.47 -4.32
C PHE A 128 21.80 -2.61 -4.43
N THR A 129 21.35 -3.86 -4.23
CA THR A 129 22.19 -5.06 -4.41
C THR A 129 22.63 -5.24 -5.87
N TRP A 130 21.80 -4.88 -6.84
CA TRP A 130 22.18 -4.87 -8.26
C TRP A 130 23.28 -3.85 -8.56
N VAL A 131 23.19 -2.65 -7.96
CA VAL A 131 24.27 -1.65 -8.04
C VAL A 131 25.56 -2.17 -7.40
N GLU A 132 25.49 -2.85 -6.26
CA GLU A 132 26.66 -3.50 -5.65
C GLU A 132 27.32 -4.53 -6.57
N GLU A 133 26.51 -5.40 -7.19
CA GLU A 133 27.04 -6.42 -8.09
C GLU A 133 27.68 -5.81 -9.32
N LYS A 134 27.15 -4.68 -9.83
CA LYS A 134 27.70 -3.99 -11.00
C LYS A 134 28.98 -3.20 -10.69
N THR A 135 29.10 -2.63 -9.49
CA THR A 135 30.22 -1.77 -9.07
C THR A 135 31.35 -2.56 -8.40
N GLU A 136 31.03 -3.43 -7.44
CA GLU A 136 32.00 -4.19 -6.66
C GLU A 136 32.22 -5.62 -7.20
N GLY A 137 31.27 -6.14 -7.98
CA GLY A 137 31.34 -7.45 -8.63
C GLY A 137 30.57 -8.56 -7.91
N SER A 138 30.82 -9.82 -8.32
CA SER A 138 30.14 -10.99 -7.76
C SER A 138 30.35 -11.14 -6.25
N ARG A 139 29.46 -11.89 -5.59
CA ARG A 139 29.53 -12.18 -4.13
C ARG A 139 30.95 -12.51 -3.64
N ASN A 140 31.63 -13.43 -4.32
CA ASN A 140 32.98 -13.87 -3.92
C ASN A 140 34.02 -12.76 -4.04
N LYS A 141 33.91 -11.89 -5.06
CA LYS A 141 34.79 -10.72 -5.21
C LYS A 141 34.56 -9.72 -4.08
N ARG A 142 33.31 -9.45 -3.72
CA ARG A 142 32.93 -8.57 -2.61
C ARG A 142 33.45 -9.08 -1.26
N LEU A 143 33.25 -10.36 -0.97
CA LEU A 143 33.74 -10.98 0.27
C LEU A 143 35.27 -10.95 0.35
N LYS A 144 35.97 -11.29 -0.75
CA LYS A 144 37.43 -11.22 -0.81
C LYS A 144 37.96 -9.79 -0.61
N GLU A 145 37.26 -8.79 -1.17
CA GLU A 145 37.64 -7.38 -1.00
C GLU A 145 37.38 -6.89 0.44
N LYS A 146 36.33 -7.38 1.11
CA LYS A 146 36.06 -7.09 2.52
C LYS A 146 37.12 -7.66 3.46
N GLN A 147 37.75 -8.78 3.11
CA GLN A 147 38.84 -9.40 3.89
C GLN A 147 40.18 -8.66 3.78
N LYS A 148 40.38 -7.78 2.79
CA LYS A 148 41.60 -6.98 2.66
C LYS A 148 41.67 -5.90 3.74
N SER A 149 42.90 -5.56 4.14
CA SER A 149 43.18 -4.38 4.97
C SER A 149 42.71 -3.09 4.28
N ILE A 150 42.34 -2.08 5.09
CA ILE A 150 41.84 -0.76 4.66
C ILE A 150 42.74 -0.12 3.59
N HIS A 151 44.07 -0.24 3.73
CA HIS A 151 45.05 0.34 2.79
C HIS A 151 45.15 -0.41 1.45
N GLN A 152 44.74 -1.68 1.39
CA GLN A 152 44.81 -2.53 0.19
C GLN A 152 43.48 -2.56 -0.58
N ARG A 153 42.44 -1.94 -0.02
CA ARG A 153 41.09 -1.94 -0.60
C ARG A 153 40.98 -0.89 -1.69
N ASN A 154 40.34 -1.24 -2.79
CA ASN A 154 40.01 -0.27 -3.82
C ASN A 154 38.81 0.59 -3.37
N TRP A 155 39.07 1.81 -2.90
CA TRP A 155 38.06 2.76 -2.41
C TRP A 155 37.17 3.34 -3.51
N LEU A 156 37.60 3.32 -4.77
CA LEU A 156 36.80 3.86 -5.87
C LEU A 156 35.49 3.09 -6.05
N ARG A 157 35.49 1.76 -5.88
CA ARG A 157 34.28 0.94 -6.08
C ARG A 157 33.21 1.21 -5.00
N PRO A 158 33.54 1.22 -3.69
CA PRO A 158 32.60 1.66 -2.66
C PRO A 158 32.10 3.10 -2.85
N ILE A 159 32.96 4.05 -3.25
CA ILE A 159 32.55 5.44 -3.48
C ILE A 159 31.52 5.51 -4.61
N ILE A 160 31.79 4.86 -5.75
CA ILE A 160 30.84 4.82 -6.88
C ILE A 160 29.52 4.14 -6.47
N LYS A 161 29.59 3.06 -5.69
CA LYS A 161 28.39 2.39 -5.14
C LYS A 161 27.57 3.36 -4.29
N HIS A 162 28.19 4.04 -3.33
CA HIS A 162 27.47 4.95 -2.43
C HIS A 162 26.94 6.18 -3.16
N ALA A 163 27.65 6.69 -4.16
CA ALA A 163 27.15 7.75 -5.04
C ALA A 163 25.91 7.30 -5.83
N ALA A 164 25.94 6.09 -6.42
CA ALA A 164 24.78 5.54 -7.13
C ALA A 164 23.60 5.25 -6.18
N TRP A 165 23.86 4.76 -4.96
CA TRP A 165 22.83 4.61 -3.92
C TRP A 165 22.20 5.94 -3.54
N LEU A 166 23.01 6.96 -3.30
CA LEU A 166 22.53 8.29 -2.94
C LEU A 166 21.71 8.89 -4.08
N MET A 167 22.13 8.72 -5.34
CA MET A 167 21.36 9.16 -6.51
C MET A 167 19.99 8.46 -6.58
N MET A 168 19.93 7.14 -6.45
CA MET A 168 18.65 6.41 -6.45
C MET A 168 17.75 6.80 -5.27
N ALA A 169 18.35 7.00 -4.09
CA ALA A 169 17.64 7.45 -2.90
C ALA A 169 17.10 8.88 -3.06
N PHE A 170 17.87 9.76 -3.70
CA PHE A 170 17.45 11.13 -4.02
C PHE A 170 16.31 11.14 -5.03
N ILE A 171 16.39 10.37 -6.11
CA ILE A 171 15.28 10.21 -7.07
C ILE A 171 14.02 9.71 -6.35
N THR A 172 14.17 8.73 -5.46
CA THR A 172 13.03 8.20 -4.68
C THR A 172 12.44 9.26 -3.75
N GLY A 173 13.28 9.99 -3.01
CA GLY A 173 12.85 11.06 -2.11
C GLY A 173 12.18 12.21 -2.87
N PHE A 174 12.74 12.58 -4.02
CA PHE A 174 12.15 13.55 -4.94
C PHE A 174 10.76 13.11 -5.39
N THR A 175 10.58 11.87 -5.84
CA THR A 175 9.27 11.35 -6.24
C THR A 175 8.26 11.36 -5.09
N PHE A 176 8.68 11.03 -3.86
CA PHE A 176 7.79 11.11 -2.69
C PHE A 176 7.29 12.53 -2.44
N VAL A 177 8.18 13.52 -2.46
CA VAL A 177 7.79 14.92 -2.27
C VAL A 177 6.99 15.45 -3.47
N ALA A 178 7.29 14.98 -4.69
CA ALA A 178 6.57 15.35 -5.91
C ALA A 178 5.09 14.94 -5.90
N TYR A 179 4.70 13.96 -5.09
CA TYR A 179 3.28 13.64 -4.88
C TYR A 179 2.51 14.70 -4.11
N PHE A 180 3.19 15.63 -3.43
CA PHE A 180 2.58 16.72 -2.67
C PHE A 180 2.76 18.08 -3.38
N GLU A 181 3.95 18.37 -3.90
CA GLU A 181 4.30 19.66 -4.54
C GLU A 181 4.14 19.68 -6.08
N THR A 182 3.72 18.57 -6.70
CA THR A 182 3.79 18.27 -8.15
C THR A 182 5.23 18.06 -8.67
N GLY A 183 5.39 17.21 -9.68
CA GLY A 183 6.71 16.89 -10.25
C GLY A 183 7.40 18.08 -10.92
N SER A 184 6.66 18.88 -11.68
CA SER A 184 7.18 20.07 -12.36
C SER A 184 7.52 21.20 -11.39
N GLY A 185 6.65 21.46 -10.42
CA GLY A 185 6.86 22.47 -9.38
C GLY A 185 8.12 22.19 -8.57
N LEU A 186 8.23 20.96 -8.02
CA LEU A 186 9.40 20.56 -7.24
C LEU A 186 10.70 20.59 -8.06
N PHE A 187 10.66 20.17 -9.33
CA PHE A 187 11.84 20.21 -10.20
C PHE A 187 12.38 21.64 -10.37
N GLN A 188 11.49 22.61 -10.60
CA GLN A 188 11.86 24.02 -10.71
C GLN A 188 12.43 24.56 -9.40
N GLN A 189 11.82 24.25 -8.26
CA GLN A 189 12.32 24.67 -6.94
C GLN A 189 13.73 24.13 -6.66
N VAL A 190 14.01 22.86 -7.02
CA VAL A 190 15.31 22.22 -6.81
C VAL A 190 16.38 22.80 -7.74
N ILE A 191 16.09 22.98 -9.03
CA ILE A 191 17.10 23.47 -9.99
C ILE A 191 17.45 24.95 -9.78
N THR A 192 16.48 25.75 -9.32
CA THR A 192 16.69 27.18 -9.01
C THR A 192 17.19 27.42 -7.59
N ALA A 193 17.35 26.36 -6.79
CA ALA A 193 17.69 26.43 -5.37
C ALA A 193 16.76 27.38 -4.57
N SER A 194 15.48 27.42 -4.94
CA SER A 194 14.46 28.29 -4.33
C SER A 194 13.48 27.54 -3.41
N ALA A 195 13.71 26.24 -3.16
CA ALA A 195 12.86 25.41 -2.31
C ALA A 195 12.80 25.95 -0.86
N ASN A 196 11.60 25.94 -0.28
CA ASN A 196 11.38 26.31 1.12
C ASN A 196 12.03 25.30 2.08
N HIS A 197 12.29 25.72 3.32
CA HIS A 197 12.92 24.88 4.35
C HIS A 197 12.18 23.55 4.59
N GLU A 198 10.84 23.56 4.51
CA GLU A 198 10.02 22.36 4.66
C GLU A 198 10.25 21.35 3.53
N VAL A 199 10.26 21.82 2.28
CA VAL A 199 10.52 20.98 1.09
C VAL A 199 11.92 20.38 1.18
N ILE A 200 12.93 21.18 1.55
CA ILE A 200 14.32 20.72 1.73
C ILE A 200 14.38 19.65 2.83
N PHE A 201 13.71 19.87 3.96
CA PHE A 201 13.66 18.90 5.06
C PHE A 201 13.07 17.57 4.60
N TRP A 202 11.89 17.57 3.97
CA TRP A 202 11.23 16.34 3.52
C TRP A 202 12.01 15.63 2.42
N LEU A 203 12.61 16.37 1.49
CA LEU A 203 13.47 15.82 0.44
C LEU A 203 14.69 15.12 1.04
N ALA A 204 15.37 15.77 2.00
CA ALA A 204 16.51 15.18 2.71
C ALA A 204 16.08 13.97 3.56
N PHE A 205 14.94 14.06 4.25
CA PHE A 205 14.39 13.01 5.09
C PHE A 205 14.09 11.74 4.28
N PHE A 206 13.30 11.83 3.20
CA PHE A 206 12.98 10.66 2.38
C PHE A 206 14.19 10.09 1.63
N THR A 207 15.14 10.95 1.23
CA THR A 207 16.42 10.52 0.65
C THR A 207 17.21 9.71 1.67
N LEU A 208 17.42 10.24 2.87
CA LEU A 208 18.17 9.57 3.93
C LEU A 208 17.48 8.27 4.36
N LEU A 209 16.16 8.31 4.54
CA LEU A 209 15.36 7.15 4.92
C LEU A 209 15.47 6.03 3.89
N THR A 210 15.37 6.35 2.60
CA THR A 210 15.54 5.37 1.51
C THR A 210 16.95 4.79 1.49
N TYR A 211 17.97 5.64 1.64
CA TYR A 211 19.37 5.23 1.66
C TYR A 211 19.68 4.28 2.83
N ILE A 212 19.19 4.56 4.03
CA ILE A 212 19.38 3.72 5.21
C ILE A 212 18.60 2.40 5.05
N ASN A 213 17.32 2.47 4.70
CA ASN A 213 16.43 1.29 4.64
C ASN A 213 16.86 0.29 3.55
N ALA A 214 17.17 0.76 2.34
CA ALA A 214 17.53 -0.12 1.23
C ALA A 214 19.03 -0.46 1.20
N GLY A 215 19.88 0.46 1.67
CA GLY A 215 21.33 0.30 1.66
C GLY A 215 21.84 -0.56 2.81
N TRP A 216 21.43 -0.24 4.04
CA TRP A 216 22.03 -0.76 5.26
C TRP A 216 21.13 -1.74 6.01
N LEU A 217 19.85 -1.38 6.25
CA LEU A 217 18.94 -2.21 7.04
C LEU A 217 18.42 -3.43 6.28
N ARG A 218 18.07 -3.29 5.00
CA ARG A 218 17.67 -4.38 4.09
C ARG A 218 16.72 -5.40 4.71
N GLU A 219 17.17 -6.62 4.95
CA GLU A 219 16.38 -7.72 5.51
C GLU A 219 15.91 -7.47 6.94
N GLN A 220 16.63 -6.64 7.71
CA GLN A 220 16.26 -6.29 9.09
C GLN A 220 14.89 -5.61 9.14
N VAL A 221 14.56 -4.82 8.11
CA VAL A 221 13.22 -4.22 7.98
C VAL A 221 12.16 -5.31 7.86
N CYS A 222 12.41 -6.31 7.02
CA CYS A 222 11.47 -7.42 6.79
C CYS A 222 11.34 -8.37 7.99
N LEU A 223 12.41 -8.54 8.77
CA LEU A 223 12.46 -9.44 9.93
C LEU A 223 11.89 -8.80 11.20
N HIS A 224 12.21 -7.54 11.45
CA HIS A 224 11.95 -6.91 12.76
C HIS A 224 10.98 -5.72 12.70
N MET A 225 10.98 -4.93 11.62
CA MET A 225 10.19 -3.70 11.56
C MET A 225 8.84 -3.89 10.88
N CYS A 226 8.75 -4.81 9.91
CA CYS A 226 7.58 -4.98 9.06
C CYS A 226 6.42 -5.65 9.82
N PRO A 227 5.31 -4.93 10.13
CA PRO A 227 4.18 -5.54 10.81
C PRO A 227 3.47 -6.57 9.93
N TYR A 228 3.46 -6.34 8.60
CA TYR A 228 2.83 -7.25 7.64
C TYR A 228 3.43 -8.66 7.69
N ALA A 229 4.76 -8.78 7.82
CA ALA A 229 5.43 -10.07 7.95
C ALA A 229 4.89 -10.91 9.13
N ARG A 230 4.51 -10.24 10.23
CA ARG A 230 3.94 -10.88 11.43
C ARG A 230 2.47 -11.21 11.26
N PHE A 231 1.65 -10.29 10.75
CA PHE A 231 0.23 -10.56 10.52
C PHE A 231 -0.01 -11.68 9.52
N GLN A 232 0.90 -11.82 8.55
CA GLN A 232 0.78 -12.81 7.50
C GLN A 232 0.80 -14.26 8.01
N SER A 233 1.46 -14.56 9.14
CA SER A 233 1.47 -15.92 9.72
C SER A 233 0.08 -16.42 10.12
N VAL A 234 -0.84 -15.51 10.43
CA VAL A 234 -2.24 -15.82 10.78
C VAL A 234 -3.11 -16.02 9.53
N MET A 235 -2.73 -15.39 8.42
CA MET A 235 -3.50 -15.39 7.16
C MET A 235 -3.26 -16.65 6.32
N VAL A 236 -2.09 -17.29 6.47
CA VAL A 236 -1.74 -18.52 5.76
C VAL A 236 -2.41 -19.75 6.39
N ASP A 237 -2.66 -20.77 5.57
CA ASP A 237 -3.15 -22.08 6.01
C ASP A 237 -2.33 -23.20 5.35
N LYS A 238 -2.65 -24.46 5.66
CA LYS A 238 -1.93 -25.65 5.15
C LYS A 238 -1.94 -25.79 3.63
N LYS A 239 -2.89 -25.15 2.95
CA LYS A 239 -3.07 -25.17 1.49
C LYS A 239 -2.46 -23.93 0.81
N THR A 240 -1.81 -23.05 1.57
CA THR A 240 -1.13 -21.88 1.02
C THR A 240 0.15 -22.34 0.30
N LEU A 241 0.34 -21.90 -0.94
CA LEU A 241 1.56 -22.18 -1.68
C LEU A 241 2.72 -21.38 -1.09
N LYS A 242 3.79 -22.09 -0.71
CA LYS A 242 5.02 -21.51 -0.16
C LYS A 242 6.22 -22.14 -0.86
N VAL A 243 7.32 -21.40 -0.95
CA VAL A 243 8.57 -21.97 -1.42
C VAL A 243 9.05 -23.01 -0.40
N SER A 244 9.21 -24.25 -0.86
CA SER A 244 9.58 -25.38 0.00
C SER A 244 10.62 -26.28 -0.68
N TYR A 245 11.41 -26.95 0.15
CA TYR A 245 12.38 -27.96 -0.27
C TYR A 245 11.77 -29.37 -0.15
N ASP A 246 11.99 -30.19 -1.18
CA ASP A 246 11.55 -31.59 -1.21
C ASP A 246 12.54 -32.47 -0.45
N VAL A 247 12.19 -32.81 0.81
CA VAL A 247 13.05 -33.56 1.72
C VAL A 247 13.20 -35.00 1.25
N ASP A 248 12.10 -35.65 0.86
CA ASP A 248 12.09 -37.06 0.43
C ASP A 248 12.94 -37.30 -0.82
N ARG A 249 12.97 -36.31 -1.72
CA ARG A 249 13.80 -36.35 -2.93
C ARG A 249 15.25 -35.91 -2.66
N GLY A 250 15.43 -34.95 -1.77
CA GLY A 250 16.69 -34.26 -1.58
C GLY A 250 17.65 -34.91 -0.60
N GLU A 251 17.12 -35.62 0.40
CA GLU A 251 17.87 -36.22 1.49
C GLU A 251 17.98 -37.75 1.36
N PRO A 252 19.08 -38.39 1.82
CA PRO A 252 20.28 -37.77 2.38
C PRO A 252 21.13 -37.08 1.29
N ARG A 253 21.66 -35.89 1.59
CA ARG A 253 22.50 -35.10 0.66
C ARG A 253 23.69 -35.88 0.10
N LYS A 254 23.99 -35.66 -1.18
CA LYS A 254 25.28 -36.03 -1.79
C LYS A 254 26.37 -35.11 -1.26
N HIS A 255 27.16 -35.59 -0.30
CA HIS A 255 28.41 -34.93 0.06
C HIS A 255 29.48 -35.21 -1.01
N LYS A 256 30.24 -34.16 -1.37
CA LYS A 256 31.29 -34.15 -2.41
C LYS A 256 32.39 -35.21 -2.26
N GLN A 257 32.44 -35.95 -1.15
CA GLN A 257 33.49 -36.92 -0.80
C GLN A 257 32.98 -38.36 -0.59
N SER A 258 31.70 -38.66 -0.81
CA SER A 258 31.23 -40.05 -0.67
C SER A 258 31.48 -40.84 -1.95
N THR A 259 32.65 -41.48 -2.01
CA THR A 259 33.06 -42.47 -3.03
C THR A 259 32.41 -43.85 -2.79
N SER A 260 31.50 -43.99 -1.83
CA SER A 260 30.84 -45.27 -1.54
C SER A 260 29.59 -45.44 -2.40
N GLN A 261 29.70 -46.33 -3.38
CA GLN A 261 28.71 -46.66 -4.41
C GLN A 261 27.44 -47.37 -3.88
N HIS A 262 27.16 -47.35 -2.57
CA HIS A 262 26.18 -48.22 -1.91
C HIS A 262 25.10 -47.50 -1.08
N ASN A 263 25.10 -46.16 -1.01
CA ASN A 263 23.99 -45.41 -0.40
C ASN A 263 23.13 -44.72 -1.46
N LYS A 264 21.80 -44.89 -1.35
CA LYS A 264 20.81 -44.13 -2.13
C LYS A 264 20.88 -42.67 -1.71
N ASN A 265 21.77 -41.90 -2.32
CA ASN A 265 21.90 -40.48 -2.05
C ASN A 265 20.80 -39.71 -2.79
N GLY A 266 20.19 -38.72 -2.13
CA GLY A 266 19.19 -37.83 -2.69
C GLY A 266 19.74 -36.90 -3.78
N ASP A 267 18.86 -36.13 -4.38
CA ASP A 267 19.17 -35.24 -5.50
C ASP A 267 19.93 -33.97 -5.08
N CYS A 268 19.94 -33.63 -3.79
CA CYS A 268 20.64 -32.45 -3.29
C CYS A 268 22.15 -32.68 -3.19
N VAL A 269 22.94 -31.83 -3.85
CA VAL A 269 24.41 -31.92 -3.91
C VAL A 269 25.14 -30.99 -2.93
N ASP A 270 24.43 -30.49 -1.92
CA ASP A 270 24.97 -29.65 -0.85
C ASP A 270 25.80 -28.44 -1.33
N CYS A 271 25.41 -27.83 -2.45
CA CYS A 271 26.16 -26.69 -3.04
C CYS A 271 25.97 -25.35 -2.31
N GLN A 272 25.01 -25.27 -1.38
CA GLN A 272 24.62 -24.08 -0.61
C GLN A 272 24.21 -22.84 -1.44
N LEU A 273 23.99 -22.98 -2.75
CA LEU A 273 23.61 -21.85 -3.60
C LEU A 273 22.24 -21.27 -3.25
N CYS A 274 21.30 -22.10 -2.77
CA CYS A 274 20.00 -21.65 -2.27
C CYS A 274 20.12 -20.66 -1.09
N VAL A 275 21.10 -20.85 -0.21
CA VAL A 275 21.40 -19.95 0.91
C VAL A 275 22.06 -18.66 0.41
N GLN A 276 22.99 -18.78 -0.55
CA GLN A 276 23.74 -17.62 -1.07
C GLN A 276 22.86 -16.60 -1.81
N VAL A 277 21.82 -17.07 -2.51
CA VAL A 277 20.88 -16.22 -3.25
C VAL A 277 19.71 -15.73 -2.38
N CYS A 278 19.59 -16.23 -1.15
CA CYS A 278 18.50 -15.87 -0.27
C CYS A 278 18.70 -14.45 0.29
N PRO A 279 17.80 -13.48 0.01
CA PRO A 279 17.97 -12.11 0.49
C PRO A 279 17.84 -11.99 2.01
N VAL A 280 17.12 -12.91 2.66
CA VAL A 280 16.92 -12.95 4.12
C VAL A 280 17.83 -13.97 4.82
N GLY A 281 18.81 -14.54 4.11
CA GLY A 281 19.86 -15.38 4.70
C GLY A 281 19.44 -16.78 5.18
N ILE A 282 18.21 -17.22 4.90
CA ILE A 282 17.71 -18.51 5.37
C ILE A 282 18.26 -19.73 4.61
N ASP A 283 18.35 -20.87 5.30
CA ASP A 283 18.56 -22.18 4.67
C ASP A 283 17.24 -22.94 4.51
N ILE A 284 16.69 -22.90 3.30
CA ILE A 284 15.42 -23.54 2.92
C ILE A 284 15.41 -25.06 3.14
N ARG A 285 16.58 -25.70 3.31
CA ARG A 285 16.70 -27.13 3.57
C ARG A 285 16.37 -27.49 5.02
N GLN A 286 16.38 -26.51 5.93
CA GLN A 286 15.97 -26.66 7.33
C GLN A 286 14.44 -26.58 7.52
N GLY A 287 13.68 -26.58 6.42
CA GLY A 287 12.23 -26.51 6.44
C GLY A 287 11.68 -25.09 6.33
N LEU A 288 10.40 -24.94 6.69
CA LEU A 288 9.67 -23.68 6.55
C LEU A 288 10.08 -22.70 7.65
N GLN A 289 10.68 -21.58 7.25
CA GLN A 289 11.10 -20.51 8.16
C GLN A 289 10.30 -19.24 7.89
N TYR A 290 9.82 -18.59 8.96
CA TYR A 290 8.95 -17.41 8.87
C TYR A 290 9.57 -16.26 8.08
N ALA A 291 10.90 -16.16 8.10
CA ALA A 291 11.67 -15.14 7.39
C ALA A 291 11.55 -15.22 5.87
N CYS A 292 11.23 -16.39 5.29
CA CYS A 292 11.09 -16.57 3.85
C CYS A 292 10.11 -15.56 3.25
N ILE A 293 10.52 -14.83 2.21
CA ILE A 293 9.67 -13.87 1.49
C ILE A 293 9.10 -14.43 0.18
N ASP A 294 9.18 -15.75 -0.02
CA ASP A 294 8.66 -16.45 -1.21
C ASP A 294 9.10 -15.84 -2.56
N CYS A 295 10.34 -15.31 -2.64
CA CYS A 295 10.86 -14.63 -3.84
C CYS A 295 11.35 -15.57 -4.96
N GLY A 296 11.39 -16.88 -4.72
CA GLY A 296 11.80 -17.90 -5.71
C GLY A 296 13.27 -17.88 -6.15
N ALA A 297 14.14 -17.03 -5.57
CA ALA A 297 15.56 -16.97 -5.93
C ALA A 297 16.27 -18.33 -5.73
N CYS A 298 15.94 -19.04 -4.64
CA CYS A 298 16.49 -20.37 -4.35
C CYS A 298 16.02 -21.43 -5.36
N ILE A 299 14.80 -21.31 -5.92
CA ILE A 299 14.30 -22.18 -6.99
C ILE A 299 15.15 -22.00 -8.24
N ASP A 300 15.31 -20.74 -8.70
CA ASP A 300 16.12 -20.42 -9.89
C ASP A 300 17.57 -20.90 -9.73
N ALA A 301 18.17 -20.72 -8.55
CA ALA A 301 19.53 -21.19 -8.28
C ALA A 301 19.64 -22.72 -8.27
N CYS A 302 18.69 -23.41 -7.65
CA CYS A 302 18.69 -24.86 -7.57
C CYS A 302 18.46 -25.50 -8.94
N ASP A 303 17.46 -25.01 -9.69
CA ASP A 303 17.14 -25.55 -11.01
C ASP A 303 18.28 -25.39 -12.01
N ASN A 304 19.05 -24.30 -11.92
CA ASN A 304 20.26 -24.12 -12.73
C ASN A 304 21.33 -25.18 -12.41
N ILE A 305 21.47 -25.61 -11.15
CA ILE A 305 22.40 -26.70 -10.78
C ILE A 305 21.86 -28.06 -11.21
N MET A 306 20.57 -28.31 -11.00
CA MET A 306 19.94 -29.56 -11.42
C MET A 306 20.07 -29.75 -12.93
N SER A 307 19.87 -28.70 -13.73
CA SER A 307 20.08 -28.79 -15.18
C SER A 307 21.54 -29.05 -15.55
N ASN A 308 22.50 -28.44 -14.86
CA ASN A 308 23.93 -28.68 -15.13
C ASN A 308 24.37 -30.10 -14.79
N LEU A 309 23.66 -30.76 -13.87
CA LEU A 309 23.91 -32.13 -13.46
C LEU A 309 23.00 -33.16 -14.16
N ASN A 310 22.19 -32.71 -15.14
CA ASN A 310 21.19 -33.53 -15.83
C ASN A 310 20.19 -34.23 -14.88
N LEU A 311 19.85 -33.59 -13.76
CA LEU A 311 18.84 -34.05 -12.82
C LEU A 311 17.51 -33.32 -13.05
N PRO A 312 16.35 -33.90 -12.66
CA PRO A 312 15.06 -33.23 -12.83
C PRO A 312 15.00 -31.89 -12.08
N LYS A 313 14.28 -30.91 -12.60
CA LYS A 313 14.06 -29.62 -11.91
C LYS A 313 13.06 -29.75 -10.76
N GLY A 314 12.91 -28.71 -9.95
CA GLY A 314 11.86 -28.63 -8.92
C GLY A 314 12.20 -29.35 -7.60
N LEU A 315 13.49 -29.44 -7.26
CA LEU A 315 13.91 -29.87 -5.91
C LEU A 315 13.51 -28.84 -4.84
N ILE A 316 13.52 -27.56 -5.22
CA ILE A 316 12.84 -26.48 -4.50
C ILE A 316 11.71 -26.00 -5.40
N ARG A 317 10.50 -25.85 -4.86
CA ARG A 317 9.30 -25.47 -5.63
C ARG A 317 8.29 -24.76 -4.74
N PHE A 318 7.32 -24.10 -5.37
CA PHE A 318 6.10 -23.71 -4.67
C PHE A 318 5.25 -24.95 -4.42
N SER A 319 5.03 -25.28 -3.16
CA SER A 319 4.16 -26.38 -2.73
C SER A 319 3.35 -25.96 -1.51
N ASP A 320 2.28 -26.68 -1.25
CA ASP A 320 1.54 -26.56 0.00
C ASP A 320 2.00 -27.63 1.01
N GLU A 321 1.60 -27.47 2.27
CA GLU A 321 2.00 -28.36 3.37
C GLU A 321 1.31 -29.74 3.27
N SER A 322 0.21 -29.84 2.51
CA SER A 322 -0.52 -31.10 2.35
C SER A 322 0.20 -32.11 1.45
N ILE A 323 1.11 -31.64 0.59
CA ILE A 323 1.90 -32.49 -0.31
C ILE A 323 3.00 -33.25 0.42
N HIS A 324 3.58 -32.71 1.50
CA HIS A 324 4.63 -33.38 2.28
C HIS A 324 4.14 -34.59 3.10
N ASN A 325 2.83 -34.76 3.28
CA ASN A 325 2.24 -35.87 4.06
C ASN A 325 1.69 -37.03 3.21
N GLN A 326 1.90 -37.01 1.89
CA GLN A 326 1.42 -38.08 1.02
C GLN A 326 2.59 -38.82 0.38
N ASP A 327 2.69 -40.12 0.66
CA ASP A 327 3.61 -41.14 0.08
C ASP A 327 3.59 -41.27 -1.46
N ASN A 328 3.03 -40.30 -2.18
CA ASN A 328 2.93 -40.30 -3.62
C ASN A 328 4.23 -39.81 -4.26
N LYS A 329 5.17 -40.76 -4.40
CA LYS A 329 6.49 -40.66 -5.05
C LYS A 329 6.54 -40.06 -6.46
N HIS A 330 5.41 -39.76 -7.10
CA HIS A 330 5.39 -39.14 -8.42
C HIS A 330 4.23 -38.16 -8.54
N LEU A 331 4.50 -36.88 -8.27
CA LEU A 331 3.62 -35.81 -8.69
C LEU A 331 4.28 -35.06 -9.87
N PRO A 332 3.73 -35.20 -11.08
CA PRO A 332 4.21 -34.44 -12.22
C PRO A 332 4.04 -32.95 -11.95
N GLN A 333 5.09 -32.22 -12.32
CA GLN A 333 5.07 -30.79 -12.63
C GLN A 333 3.81 -30.53 -13.47
N THR A 334 2.88 -29.70 -12.98
CA THR A 334 1.54 -29.38 -13.57
C THR A 334 0.36 -30.29 -13.18
N LYS A 335 -0.07 -30.28 -11.91
CA LYS A 335 -1.50 -30.55 -11.63
C LYS A 335 -2.32 -29.27 -11.81
N ASN A 336 -3.26 -29.35 -12.75
CA ASN A 336 -4.29 -28.38 -13.13
C ASN A 336 -4.66 -27.35 -12.05
N ILE A 337 -4.59 -26.06 -12.42
CA ILE A 337 -5.12 -24.89 -11.70
C ILE A 337 -6.59 -25.09 -11.26
N LYS A 338 -7.34 -26.01 -11.89
CA LYS A 338 -8.73 -26.33 -11.52
C LYS A 338 -8.90 -26.98 -10.12
N HIS A 339 -7.89 -27.62 -9.55
CA HIS A 339 -7.97 -28.13 -8.16
C HIS A 339 -7.65 -27.05 -7.09
N TRP A 340 -7.28 -25.84 -7.53
CA TRP A 340 -6.76 -24.76 -6.68
C TRP A 340 -7.83 -23.82 -6.10
N LEU A 341 -9.09 -23.89 -6.55
CA LEU A 341 -10.21 -23.33 -5.79
C LEU A 341 -10.76 -24.41 -4.84
N PRO A 342 -10.39 -24.44 -3.54
CA PRO A 342 -10.92 -25.46 -2.68
C PRO A 342 -12.29 -24.99 -2.24
N LYS A 343 -13.29 -25.82 -2.47
CA LYS A 343 -14.66 -25.68 -1.95
C LYS A 343 -14.73 -25.59 -0.41
N ASN A 344 -13.59 -25.70 0.30
CA ASN A 344 -13.46 -25.76 1.75
C ASN A 344 -12.31 -24.85 2.28
N ARG A 345 -12.30 -23.56 1.91
CA ARG A 345 -11.42 -22.52 2.50
C ARG A 345 -12.25 -21.33 3.02
N PRO A 346 -12.85 -21.43 4.22
CA PRO A 346 -13.77 -20.40 4.71
C PRO A 346 -13.12 -19.02 4.83
N ARG A 347 -11.83 -18.94 5.20
CA ARG A 347 -11.10 -17.67 5.29
C ARG A 347 -10.96 -16.97 3.93
N LEU A 348 -10.61 -17.71 2.88
CA LEU A 348 -10.49 -17.18 1.52
C LEU A 348 -11.83 -16.60 1.03
N TRP A 349 -12.91 -17.35 1.25
CA TRP A 349 -14.26 -16.89 0.90
C TRP A 349 -14.69 -15.67 1.72
N GLY A 350 -14.33 -15.61 3.00
CA GLY A 350 -14.55 -14.42 3.84
C GLY A 350 -13.84 -13.18 3.31
N TYR A 351 -12.56 -13.30 2.93
CA TYR A 351 -11.82 -12.17 2.34
C TYR A 351 -12.37 -11.78 0.97
N LEU A 352 -12.77 -12.75 0.13
CA LEU A 352 -13.38 -12.49 -1.16
C LEU A 352 -14.73 -11.77 -1.02
N LEU A 353 -15.57 -12.20 -0.07
CA LEU A 353 -16.83 -11.52 0.22
C LEU A 353 -16.59 -10.09 0.70
N ALA A 354 -15.65 -9.87 1.63
CA ALA A 354 -15.32 -8.54 2.13
C ALA A 354 -14.75 -7.62 1.04
N LEU A 355 -13.93 -8.18 0.12
CA LEU A 355 -13.44 -7.47 -1.05
C LEU A 355 -14.60 -7.04 -1.96
N VAL A 356 -15.50 -7.96 -2.29
CA VAL A 356 -16.67 -7.66 -3.13
C VAL A 356 -17.53 -6.58 -2.50
N ILE A 357 -17.84 -6.68 -1.20
CA ILE A 357 -18.60 -5.65 -0.48
C ILE A 357 -17.89 -4.29 -0.57
N SER A 358 -16.58 -4.24 -0.29
CA SER A 358 -15.82 -2.98 -0.31
C SER A 358 -15.81 -2.33 -1.70
N VAL A 359 -15.58 -3.13 -2.74
CA VAL A 359 -15.58 -2.67 -4.13
C VAL A 359 -16.97 -2.24 -4.58
N SER A 360 -18.01 -2.98 -4.22
CA SER A 360 -19.40 -2.62 -4.52
C SER A 360 -19.81 -1.31 -3.84
N LEU A 361 -19.49 -1.13 -2.56
CA LEU A 361 -19.82 0.11 -1.83
C LEU A 361 -19.05 1.31 -2.39
N PHE A 362 -17.77 1.13 -2.74
CA PHE A 362 -16.99 2.15 -3.46
C PHE A 362 -17.63 2.52 -4.79
N ALA A 363 -18.03 1.51 -5.59
CA ALA A 363 -18.68 1.71 -6.88
C ALA A 363 -20.07 2.36 -6.77
N ILE A 364 -20.84 2.06 -5.72
CA ILE A 364 -22.12 2.74 -5.49
C ILE A 364 -21.87 4.21 -5.13
N GLN A 365 -20.94 4.48 -4.21
CA GLN A 365 -20.65 5.85 -3.78
C GLN A 365 -20.11 6.73 -4.92
N ILE A 366 -19.31 6.17 -5.83
CA ILE A 366 -18.82 6.94 -6.98
C ILE A 366 -19.94 7.28 -7.97
N LEU A 367 -20.91 6.37 -8.14
CA LEU A 367 -22.05 6.57 -9.04
C LEU A 367 -23.12 7.48 -8.46
N THR A 368 -23.26 7.53 -7.12
CA THR A 368 -24.22 8.41 -6.44
C THR A 368 -23.59 9.70 -5.92
N LYS A 369 -22.32 9.96 -6.25
CA LYS A 369 -21.62 11.17 -5.83
C LYS A 369 -22.33 12.40 -6.39
N SER A 370 -22.66 13.36 -5.54
CA SER A 370 -23.27 14.62 -5.94
C SER A 370 -22.22 15.60 -6.48
N ASP A 371 -22.60 16.33 -7.53
CA ASP A 371 -21.79 17.39 -8.14
C ASP A 371 -21.57 18.60 -7.22
N TYR A 372 -22.52 18.82 -6.31
CA TYR A 372 -22.53 19.93 -5.37
C TYR A 372 -22.85 19.42 -3.98
N GLU A 373 -22.27 20.08 -2.98
CA GLU A 373 -22.57 19.84 -1.58
C GLU A 373 -23.05 21.14 -0.95
N PHE A 374 -24.21 21.07 -0.28
CA PHE A 374 -24.88 22.21 0.32
C PHE A 374 -25.06 21.95 1.81
N HIS A 375 -24.55 22.86 2.64
CA HIS A 375 -24.71 22.79 4.09
C HIS A 375 -25.32 24.09 4.60
N LEU A 376 -26.44 23.98 5.30
CA LEU A 376 -27.08 25.09 5.99
C LEU A 376 -26.80 24.99 7.48
N SER A 377 -26.21 26.06 8.02
CA SER A 377 -26.02 26.23 9.46
C SER A 377 -26.71 27.51 9.91
N ARG A 378 -27.39 27.48 11.05
CA ARG A 378 -27.91 28.69 11.70
C ARG A 378 -26.87 29.19 12.69
N ASP A 379 -26.72 30.51 12.80
CA ASP A 379 -25.90 31.08 13.86
C ASP A 379 -26.44 30.62 15.23
N ARG A 380 -25.53 30.15 16.08
CA ARG A 380 -25.84 29.64 17.42
C ARG A 380 -25.78 30.73 18.49
N GLY A 381 -25.16 31.88 18.21
CA GLY A 381 -24.91 32.93 19.20
C GLY A 381 -26.18 33.65 19.65
N GLN A 382 -27.06 34.01 18.72
CA GLN A 382 -28.36 34.64 19.01
C GLN A 382 -29.50 33.87 18.34
N LEU A 383 -30.66 33.82 19.01
CA LEU A 383 -31.85 33.15 18.48
C LEU A 383 -32.49 33.98 17.35
N TYR A 384 -32.59 35.28 17.54
CA TYR A 384 -33.07 36.26 16.57
C TYR A 384 -32.47 37.63 16.89
N PHE A 385 -32.41 38.50 15.88
CA PHE A 385 -32.00 39.89 15.97
C PHE A 385 -33.22 40.79 15.75
N TYR A 386 -33.32 41.88 16.51
CA TYR A 386 -34.30 42.94 16.26
C TYR A 386 -33.59 44.12 15.58
N ASN A 387 -34.07 44.49 14.41
CA ASN A 387 -33.84 45.82 13.83
C ASN A 387 -35.16 46.60 13.92
N GLU A 388 -35.11 47.94 13.91
CA GLU A 388 -36.25 48.84 14.16
C GLU A 388 -37.53 48.52 13.33
N LEU A 389 -37.41 47.75 12.24
CA LEU A 389 -38.51 47.35 11.37
C LEU A 389 -38.65 45.83 11.12
N ASN A 390 -37.75 44.98 11.62
CA ASN A 390 -37.74 43.55 11.28
C ASN A 390 -37.18 42.65 12.39
N VAL A 391 -37.70 41.42 12.47
CA VAL A 391 -37.10 40.30 13.23
C VAL A 391 -36.30 39.44 12.25
N SER A 392 -35.02 39.20 12.54
CA SER A 392 -34.09 38.56 11.61
C SER A 392 -33.37 37.37 12.23
N ASN A 393 -33.12 36.34 11.44
CA ASN A 393 -32.27 35.19 11.79
C ASN A 393 -31.10 35.12 10.81
N ALA A 394 -29.89 34.90 11.32
CA ALA A 394 -28.70 34.72 10.50
C ALA A 394 -28.48 33.23 10.21
N PHE A 395 -28.31 32.93 8.93
CA PHE A 395 -27.99 31.60 8.42
C PHE A 395 -26.72 31.67 7.58
N THR A 396 -25.85 30.67 7.71
CA THR A 396 -24.69 30.51 6.85
C THR A 396 -24.92 29.30 5.96
N VAL A 397 -24.98 29.55 4.65
CA VAL A 397 -25.05 28.53 3.61
C VAL A 397 -23.64 28.32 3.06
N SER A 398 -23.07 27.15 3.32
CA SER A 398 -21.84 26.69 2.71
C SER A 398 -22.16 25.87 1.46
N ILE A 399 -21.56 26.24 0.34
CA ILE A 399 -21.70 25.52 -0.94
C ILE A 399 -20.31 25.11 -1.41
N GLN A 400 -20.17 23.86 -1.84
CA GLN A 400 -18.95 23.33 -2.42
C GLN A 400 -19.20 22.85 -3.84
N ASN A 401 -18.43 23.39 -4.78
CA ASN A 401 -18.47 22.99 -6.18
C ASN A 401 -17.48 21.85 -6.42
N LYS A 402 -17.98 20.63 -6.62
CA LYS A 402 -17.15 19.45 -6.91
C LYS A 402 -16.97 19.22 -8.43
N THR A 403 -17.51 20.10 -9.27
CA THR A 403 -17.41 20.03 -10.74
C THR A 403 -16.20 20.79 -11.28
N SER A 404 -15.89 20.56 -12.56
CA SER A 404 -14.85 21.28 -13.30
C SER A 404 -15.33 22.60 -13.94
N GLN A 405 -16.55 23.04 -13.65
CA GLN A 405 -17.15 24.25 -14.25
C GLN A 405 -17.45 25.33 -13.20
N ILE A 406 -17.36 26.60 -13.59
CA ILE A 406 -17.79 27.71 -12.76
C ILE A 406 -19.32 27.65 -12.63
N SER A 407 -19.83 27.78 -11.41
CA SER A 407 -21.27 27.75 -11.13
C SER A 407 -21.69 28.94 -10.30
N ALA A 408 -22.84 29.51 -10.62
CA ALA A 408 -23.48 30.58 -9.84
C ALA A 408 -24.72 30.02 -9.13
N PHE A 409 -24.88 30.37 -7.86
CA PHE A 409 -25.99 29.92 -7.03
C PHE A 409 -26.74 31.08 -6.43
N ASP A 410 -28.07 31.01 -6.49
CA ASP A 410 -28.97 31.99 -5.89
C ASP A 410 -29.79 31.33 -4.78
N ALA A 411 -29.78 31.91 -3.59
CA ALA A 411 -30.60 31.46 -2.47
C ALA A 411 -31.94 32.20 -2.43
N HIS A 412 -33.00 31.43 -2.17
CA HIS A 412 -34.36 31.92 -1.96
C HIS A 412 -34.96 31.28 -0.71
N VAL A 413 -35.77 32.02 0.03
CA VAL A 413 -36.57 31.46 1.12
C VAL A 413 -37.95 31.11 0.57
N ASN A 414 -38.40 29.89 0.81
CA ASN A 414 -39.74 29.42 0.43
C ASN A 414 -40.70 29.64 1.60
N HIS A 415 -41.08 30.89 1.85
CA HIS A 415 -42.05 31.26 2.88
C HIS A 415 -42.73 32.60 2.53
N PRO A 416 -44.06 32.73 2.62
CA PRO A 416 -44.78 33.94 2.18
C PRO A 416 -44.39 35.20 2.95
N ASP A 417 -44.13 35.08 4.25
CA ASP A 417 -43.89 36.23 5.14
C ASP A 417 -42.40 36.55 5.39
N LEU A 418 -41.47 35.78 4.81
CA LEU A 418 -40.04 35.94 5.03
C LEU A 418 -39.32 36.38 3.76
N PHE A 419 -38.32 37.25 3.92
CA PHE A 419 -37.48 37.71 2.82
C PHE A 419 -36.00 37.70 3.23
N ILE A 420 -35.12 37.49 2.26
CA ILE A 420 -33.67 37.55 2.49
C ILE A 420 -33.24 39.03 2.42
N SER A 421 -32.53 39.48 3.45
CA SER A 421 -31.89 40.80 3.52
C SER A 421 -30.38 40.62 3.27
N GLY A 422 -29.88 41.14 2.14
CA GLY A 422 -28.46 41.08 1.78
C GLY A 422 -28.18 40.40 0.44
N GLY A 423 -26.90 40.18 0.13
CA GLY A 423 -26.47 39.47 -1.08
C GLY A 423 -26.87 37.99 -1.03
N ASN A 424 -27.54 37.51 -2.07
CA ASN A 424 -28.08 36.15 -2.16
C ASN A 424 -27.43 35.31 -3.26
N THR A 425 -26.42 35.84 -3.94
CA THR A 425 -25.73 35.21 -5.06
C THR A 425 -24.32 34.80 -4.66
N LEU A 426 -23.88 33.62 -5.09
CA LEU A 426 -22.55 33.09 -4.84
C LEU A 426 -21.96 32.49 -6.11
N HIS A 427 -20.83 33.03 -6.57
CA HIS A 427 -20.05 32.46 -7.67
C HIS A 427 -18.98 31.52 -7.11
N LEU A 428 -18.94 30.28 -7.59
CA LEU A 428 -17.99 29.26 -7.19
C LEU A 428 -17.14 28.81 -8.38
N ILE A 429 -15.83 28.94 -8.25
CA ILE A 429 -14.89 28.30 -9.18
C ILE A 429 -14.82 26.77 -8.91
N PRO A 430 -14.34 25.97 -9.86
CA PRO A 430 -14.13 24.53 -9.67
C PRO A 430 -13.34 24.21 -8.42
N GLY A 431 -13.88 23.34 -7.56
CA GLY A 431 -13.26 22.94 -6.30
C GLY A 431 -13.30 23.97 -5.17
N GLN A 432 -13.96 25.11 -5.35
CA GLN A 432 -14.10 26.08 -4.26
C GLN A 432 -15.21 25.66 -3.30
N LYS A 433 -14.91 25.76 -2.00
CA LYS A 433 -15.89 25.79 -0.92
C LYS A 433 -16.01 27.23 -0.44
N ALA A 434 -17.18 27.83 -0.57
CA ALA A 434 -17.43 29.17 -0.05
C ALA A 434 -18.74 29.20 0.72
N SER A 435 -18.84 30.16 1.63
CA SER A 435 -20.02 30.35 2.46
C SER A 435 -20.58 31.75 2.25
N MET A 436 -21.90 31.85 2.17
CA MET A 436 -22.62 33.12 2.21
C MET A 436 -23.48 33.18 3.46
N THR A 437 -23.56 34.37 4.06
CA THR A 437 -24.42 34.62 5.22
C THR A 437 -25.71 35.26 4.74
N LEU A 438 -26.82 34.54 4.91
CA LEU A 438 -28.17 34.97 4.58
C LEU A 438 -28.85 35.46 5.86
N THR A 439 -29.32 36.71 5.83
CA THR A 439 -30.19 37.21 6.90
C THR A 439 -31.62 37.05 6.45
N VAL A 440 -32.36 36.11 7.04
CA VAL A 440 -33.78 35.93 6.75
C VAL A 440 -34.55 36.81 7.73
N SER A 441 -35.41 37.67 7.21
CA SER A 441 -36.12 38.69 7.97
C SER A 441 -37.62 38.57 7.78
N CYS A 442 -38.36 38.92 8.83
CA CYS A 442 -39.80 39.11 8.82
C CYS A 442 -40.11 40.56 9.22
N LYS A 443 -41.13 41.18 8.63
CA LYS A 443 -41.57 42.54 8.99
C LYS A 443 -42.12 42.58 10.42
N VAL A 444 -42.20 43.78 11.03
CA VAL A 444 -42.69 43.98 12.43
C VAL A 444 -44.00 43.24 12.72
N ASP A 445 -44.98 43.26 11.79
CA ASP A 445 -46.24 42.51 11.89
C ASP A 445 -46.09 41.03 11.52
N CYS A 446 -45.02 40.39 12.00
CA CYS A 446 -44.74 39.01 11.66
C CYS A 446 -45.80 38.08 12.28
N PRO A 447 -46.54 37.28 11.49
CA PRO A 447 -47.49 36.31 12.04
C PRO A 447 -46.80 35.13 12.74
N ILE A 448 -45.48 34.99 12.56
CA ILE A 448 -44.67 33.87 13.06
C ILE A 448 -44.38 34.05 14.55
N ARG A 449 -44.69 33.01 15.35
CA ARG A 449 -44.43 32.98 16.79
C ARG A 449 -43.61 31.76 17.16
N GLY A 450 -42.60 31.95 18.01
CA GLY A 450 -41.75 30.87 18.48
C GLY A 450 -40.91 30.26 17.35
N LYS A 451 -40.97 28.93 17.19
CA LYS A 451 -40.15 28.17 16.24
C LYS A 451 -40.97 27.76 15.02
N GLN A 452 -40.55 28.21 13.83
CA GLN A 452 -41.20 27.86 12.57
C GLN A 452 -40.22 27.17 11.61
N PRO A 453 -40.57 26.02 10.99
CA PRO A 453 -39.75 25.44 9.95
C PRO A 453 -39.71 26.36 8.72
N ILE A 454 -38.52 26.51 8.15
CA ILE A 454 -38.30 27.24 6.91
C ILE A 454 -37.50 26.39 5.93
N GLU A 455 -37.71 26.66 4.66
CA GLU A 455 -36.99 26.03 3.56
C GLU A 455 -36.21 27.09 2.79
N ILE A 456 -34.91 26.87 2.64
CA ILE A 456 -34.03 27.68 1.80
C ILE A 456 -33.75 26.88 0.53
N ILE A 457 -34.23 27.39 -0.59
CA ILE A 457 -34.06 26.81 -1.93
C ILE A 457 -32.83 27.42 -2.57
N ILE A 458 -31.91 26.59 -3.03
CA ILE A 458 -30.75 27.01 -3.80
C ILE A 458 -31.00 26.69 -5.27
N LYS A 459 -30.94 27.72 -6.12
CA LYS A 459 -31.13 27.63 -7.57
C LYS A 459 -29.81 27.85 -8.30
N GLN A 460 -29.68 27.18 -9.44
CA GLN A 460 -28.65 27.43 -10.45
C GLN A 460 -29.38 27.55 -11.80
N ASP A 461 -29.26 28.69 -12.48
CA ASP A 461 -29.95 28.98 -13.75
C ASP A 461 -31.44 28.62 -13.70
N GLU A 462 -32.14 29.12 -12.68
CA GLU A 462 -33.56 28.86 -12.33
C GLU A 462 -33.94 27.42 -11.93
N LYS A 463 -33.04 26.44 -12.09
CA LYS A 463 -33.29 25.05 -11.66
C LYS A 463 -32.98 24.89 -10.17
N ILE A 464 -33.89 24.26 -9.44
CA ILE A 464 -33.69 23.90 -8.03
C ILE A 464 -32.62 22.81 -7.94
N LYS A 465 -31.53 23.09 -7.23
CA LYS A 465 -30.45 22.14 -6.98
C LYS A 465 -30.52 21.51 -5.59
N ALA A 466 -30.98 22.27 -4.60
CA ALA A 466 -31.18 21.76 -3.25
C ALA A 466 -32.27 22.55 -2.51
N THR A 467 -32.98 21.84 -1.63
CA THR A 467 -33.88 22.42 -0.64
C THR A 467 -33.31 22.12 0.74
N LEU A 468 -32.96 23.15 1.49
CA LEU A 468 -32.34 23.03 2.81
C LEU A 468 -33.35 23.43 3.87
N HIS A 469 -33.56 22.55 4.85
CA HIS A 469 -34.51 22.79 5.93
C HIS A 469 -33.80 23.39 7.14
N SER A 470 -34.41 24.40 7.76
CA SER A 470 -33.95 24.95 9.04
C SER A 470 -35.13 25.54 9.82
N LEU A 471 -34.82 26.28 10.88
CA LEU A 471 -35.78 26.82 11.83
C LEU A 471 -35.58 28.32 11.95
N PHE A 472 -36.66 29.05 11.76
CA PHE A 472 -36.75 30.47 12.07
C PHE A 472 -37.29 30.63 13.49
N PHE A 473 -36.64 31.47 14.28
CA PHE A 473 -37.09 31.81 15.63
C PHE A 473 -37.62 33.24 15.68
N ALA A 474 -38.78 33.40 16.27
CA ALA A 474 -39.41 34.68 16.58
C ALA A 474 -39.82 34.73 18.05
N PRO A 475 -40.04 35.91 18.64
CA PRO A 475 -40.57 36.05 19.99
C PRO A 475 -41.86 35.25 20.18
N ALA A 476 -42.04 34.65 21.36
CA ALA A 476 -43.26 33.92 21.70
C ALA A 476 -44.43 34.86 22.06
N THR A 477 -44.11 36.09 22.48
CA THR A 477 -45.03 37.15 22.86
C THR A 477 -44.63 38.44 22.12
N PRO A 478 -45.60 39.24 21.66
CA PRO A 478 -45.35 40.47 20.91
C PRO A 478 -44.56 41.51 21.70
#